data_AF-A0A7K1CE98-F1
#
_entry.id   AF-A0A7K1CE98-F1
#
_cell.length_a   1.000
_cell.length_b   1.000
_cell.length_c   1.000
_cell.angle_alpha   90.00
_cell.angle_beta   90.00
_cell.angle_gamma   90.00
#
_symmetry.space_group_name_H-M   'P 1'
#
loop_
_entity.id
_entity.type
_entity.pdbx_description
1 polymer ?
#
loop_
_entity_poly.entity_id
_entity_poly.type
_entity_poly.pdbx_seq_one_letter_code
_entity_poly.pdbx_strand_id
1 'polypeptide(L)'
;MQNSETGTVRVLWRLVPYAKKALPRIFLGVFAAIAAHLFALAIPQLLQGLVNSLVEGGLDALLPAVGFILLLGLLEAFFVLLRRWLVLTPGTHVEASMRNALYEKLQDLPVAFHDRWPSGQLLSRAVSDLSLIRRWLSFGFVLFTANLITIIVGLVILFTFNFWLGLIFFVATIPIWVAGFLFEGKYNVVARL
;
A
#
# COMPACT_ATOMS: atom_id res chain seq x y z
N MET A 1 19.93 32.92 5.27
CA MET A 1 19.83 31.95 6.37
C MET A 1 19.70 30.57 5.74
N GLN A 2 20.78 29.81 5.80
CA GLN A 2 21.11 28.69 4.92
C GLN A 2 20.88 27.37 5.68
N ASN A 3 20.18 26.44 5.03
CA ASN A 3 20.17 25.00 5.25
C ASN A 3 19.84 24.47 6.65
N SER A 4 18.54 24.31 6.93
CA SER A 4 18.09 23.14 7.68
C SER A 4 17.05 22.40 6.85
N GLU A 5 17.49 21.73 5.79
CA GLU A 5 16.71 20.65 5.20
C GLU A 5 16.63 19.55 6.26
N THR A 6 15.65 19.66 7.14
CA THR A 6 15.28 18.56 8.03
C THR A 6 14.88 17.42 7.10
N GLY A 7 15.74 16.40 7.00
CA GLY A 7 15.51 15.28 6.10
C GLY A 7 14.08 14.75 6.24
N THR A 8 13.40 14.48 5.12
CA THR A 8 12.00 14.06 5.04
C THR A 8 11.66 12.98 6.07
N VAL A 9 12.59 12.06 6.30
CA VAL A 9 12.51 10.99 7.31
C VAL A 9 12.32 11.53 8.73
N ARG A 10 13.04 12.58 9.12
CA ARG A 10 12.97 13.21 10.44
C ARG A 10 11.62 13.92 10.66
N VAL A 11 11.05 14.49 9.60
CA VAL A 11 9.71 15.11 9.64
C VAL A 11 8.64 14.05 9.80
N LEU A 12 8.72 12.95 9.04
CA LEU A 12 7.83 11.80 9.19
C LEU A 12 7.93 11.18 10.59
N TRP A 13 9.13 11.15 11.18
CA TRP A 13 9.34 10.63 12.53
C TRP A 13 8.60 11.43 13.60
N ARG A 14 8.35 12.72 13.39
CA ARG A 14 7.55 13.55 14.31
C ARG A 14 6.06 13.20 14.29
N LEU A 15 5.58 12.51 13.26
CA LEU A 15 4.19 12.04 13.15
C LEU A 15 3.98 10.68 13.83
N VAL A 16 5.07 9.99 14.18
CA VAL A 16 5.04 8.67 14.83
C VAL A 16 4.21 8.65 16.13
N PRO A 17 4.23 9.65 17.03
CA PRO A 17 3.39 9.64 18.24
C PRO A 17 1.89 9.56 17.94
N TYR A 18 1.44 10.23 16.88
CA TYR A 18 0.04 10.20 16.43
C TYR A 18 -0.29 8.90 15.70
N ALA A 19 0.67 8.36 14.93
CA ALA A 19 0.54 7.08 14.23
C ALA A 19 0.65 5.86 15.15
N LYS A 20 1.33 5.96 16.31
CA LYS A 20 1.62 4.83 17.21
C LYS A 20 0.39 4.06 17.65
N LYS A 21 -0.72 4.76 17.89
CA LYS A 21 -2.00 4.12 18.28
C LYS A 21 -2.60 3.29 17.13
N ALA A 22 -2.30 3.62 15.88
CA ALA A 22 -2.79 2.90 14.70
C ALA A 22 -1.80 1.89 14.11
N LEU A 23 -0.50 1.98 14.46
CA LEU A 23 0.54 1.03 14.03
C LEU A 23 0.11 -0.44 14.14
N PRO A 24 -0.41 -0.96 15.27
CA PRO A 24 -0.77 -2.38 15.35
C PRO A 24 -1.81 -2.78 14.31
N ARG A 25 -2.82 -1.92 14.05
CA ARG A 25 -3.83 -2.19 13.03
C ARG A 25 -3.28 -2.03 11.60
N ILE A 26 -2.35 -1.09 11.39
CA ILE A 26 -1.65 -0.95 10.10
C ILE A 26 -0.81 -2.20 9.81
N PHE A 27 -0.05 -2.72 10.79
CA PHE A 27 0.73 -3.95 10.63
C PHE A 27 -0.15 -5.16 10.37
N LEU A 28 -1.27 -5.30 11.10
CA LEU A 28 -2.27 -6.34 10.80
C LEU A 28 -2.86 -6.16 9.39
N GLY A 29 -3.07 -4.91 8.94
CA GLY A 29 -3.50 -4.59 7.59
C GLY A 29 -2.47 -4.99 6.52
N VAL A 30 -1.18 -4.77 6.77
CA VAL A 30 -0.08 -5.25 5.92
C VAL A 30 -0.09 -6.78 5.85
N PHE A 31 -0.19 -7.45 6.99
CA PHE A 31 -0.26 -8.91 7.04
C PHE A 31 -1.45 -9.45 6.25
N ALA A 32 -2.64 -8.87 6.45
CA ALA A 32 -3.84 -9.26 5.71
C ALA A 32 -3.71 -8.99 4.20
N ALA A 33 -3.04 -7.89 3.81
CA ALA A 33 -2.75 -7.61 2.40
C ALA A 33 -1.83 -8.64 1.76
N ILE A 34 -0.74 -9.00 2.44
CA ILE A 34 0.20 -10.01 1.98
C ILE A 34 -0.50 -11.36 1.88
N ALA A 35 -1.25 -11.76 2.91
CA ALA A 35 -2.01 -13.00 2.92
C ALA A 35 -2.97 -13.09 1.73
N ALA A 36 -3.76 -12.03 1.49
CA ALA A 36 -4.64 -11.96 0.32
C ALA A 36 -3.88 -12.17 -1.00
N HIS A 37 -2.76 -11.46 -1.18
CA HIS A 37 -1.96 -11.60 -2.40
C HIS A 37 -1.33 -12.99 -2.55
N LEU A 38 -0.94 -13.64 -1.45
CA LEU A 38 -0.42 -15.01 -1.49
C LEU A 38 -1.49 -16.02 -1.88
N PHE A 39 -2.73 -15.88 -1.37
CA PHE A 39 -3.85 -16.71 -1.82
C PHE A 39 -4.15 -16.50 -3.31
N ALA A 40 -4.15 -15.24 -3.77
CA ALA A 40 -4.31 -14.91 -5.17
C ALA A 40 -3.22 -15.55 -6.05
N LEU A 41 -1.97 -15.57 -5.58
CA LEU A 41 -0.83 -16.21 -6.28
C LEU A 41 -0.87 -17.75 -6.23
N ALA A 42 -1.55 -18.35 -5.25
CA ALA A 42 -1.71 -19.80 -5.16
C ALA A 42 -2.72 -20.35 -6.17
N ILE A 43 -3.73 -19.55 -6.55
CA ILE A 43 -4.79 -19.98 -7.49
C ILE A 43 -4.21 -20.40 -8.85
N PRO A 44 -3.35 -19.62 -9.55
CA PRO A 44 -2.75 -20.02 -10.82
C PRO A 44 -1.90 -21.30 -10.73
N GLN A 45 -1.22 -21.51 -9.59
CA GLN A 45 -0.36 -22.70 -9.41
C GLN A 45 -1.19 -23.98 -9.29
N LEU A 46 -2.33 -23.90 -8.60
CA LEU A 46 -3.26 -25.04 -8.53
C LEU A 46 -3.97 -25.28 -9.85
N LEU A 47 -4.31 -24.22 -10.58
CA LEU A 47 -4.85 -24.34 -11.93
C LEU A 47 -3.86 -25.06 -12.86
N GLN A 48 -2.57 -24.75 -12.77
CA GLN A 48 -1.54 -25.47 -13.52
C GLN A 48 -1.51 -26.96 -13.16
N GLY A 49 -1.50 -27.29 -11.87
CA GLY A 49 -1.54 -28.68 -11.41
C GLY A 49 -2.79 -29.42 -11.90
N LEU A 50 -3.96 -28.78 -11.82
CA LEU A 50 -5.22 -29.33 -12.31
C LEU A 50 -5.18 -29.60 -13.82
N VAL A 51 -4.70 -28.64 -14.61
CA VAL A 51 -4.59 -28.79 -16.07
C VAL A 51 -3.68 -29.97 -16.42
N ASN A 52 -2.53 -30.11 -15.75
CA ASN A 52 -1.62 -31.22 -15.98
C ASN A 52 -2.26 -32.58 -15.65
N SER A 53 -2.95 -32.69 -14.50
CA SER A 53 -3.63 -33.92 -14.09
C SER A 53 -4.80 -34.31 -15.00
N LEU A 54 -5.51 -33.33 -15.56
CA LEU A 54 -6.58 -33.58 -16.53
C LEU A 54 -6.06 -34.16 -17.85
N VAL A 55 -4.87 -33.73 -18.28
CA VAL A 55 -4.18 -34.27 -19.47
C VAL A 55 -3.69 -35.70 -19.22
N GLU A 56 -3.29 -36.03 -17.99
CA GLU A 56 -2.77 -37.35 -17.60
C GLU A 56 -3.86 -38.43 -17.33
N GLY A 57 -5.14 -38.06 -17.28
CA GLY A 57 -6.23 -39.01 -17.56
C GLY A 57 -7.23 -39.33 -16.44
N GLY A 58 -7.75 -38.32 -15.72
CA GLY A 58 -8.92 -38.56 -14.86
C GLY A 58 -9.69 -37.30 -14.42
N LEU A 59 -11.02 -37.35 -14.51
CA LEU A 59 -11.92 -36.28 -14.02
C LEU A 59 -12.10 -36.31 -12.50
N ASP A 60 -11.65 -37.36 -11.81
CA ASP A 60 -11.82 -37.56 -10.37
C ASP A 60 -11.12 -36.46 -9.54
N ALA A 61 -10.05 -35.88 -10.08
CA ALA A 61 -9.33 -34.77 -9.46
C ALA A 61 -10.01 -33.40 -9.63
N LEU A 62 -11.04 -33.29 -10.49
CA LEU A 62 -11.65 -32.00 -10.85
C LEU A 62 -12.47 -31.41 -9.70
N LEU A 63 -13.38 -32.21 -9.12
CA LEU A 63 -14.23 -31.77 -8.01
C LEU A 63 -13.44 -31.28 -6.78
N PRO A 64 -12.44 -32.02 -6.26
CA PRO A 64 -11.66 -31.54 -5.11
C PRO A 64 -10.83 -30.30 -5.47
N ALA A 65 -10.30 -30.19 -6.70
CA ALA A 65 -9.54 -29.02 -7.12
C ALA A 65 -10.40 -27.76 -7.20
N VAL A 66 -11.62 -27.85 -7.77
CA VAL A 66 -12.58 -26.74 -7.79
C VAL A 66 -12.94 -26.31 -6.37
N GLY A 67 -13.19 -27.26 -5.46
CA GLY A 67 -13.45 -26.97 -4.05
C GLY A 67 -12.30 -26.22 -3.38
N PHE A 68 -11.05 -26.61 -3.66
CA PHE A 68 -9.87 -25.97 -3.10
C PHE A 68 -9.63 -24.57 -3.68
N ILE A 69 -9.81 -24.38 -4.99
CA ILE A 69 -9.72 -23.05 -5.63
C ILE A 69 -10.79 -22.11 -5.05
N LEU A 70 -12.02 -22.60 -4.89
CA LEU A 70 -13.10 -21.84 -4.29
C LEU A 70 -12.78 -21.46 -2.83
N LEU A 71 -12.22 -22.38 -2.05
CA LEU A 71 -11.74 -22.10 -0.70
C LEU A 71 -10.68 -21.00 -0.68
N LEU A 72 -9.68 -21.06 -1.56
CA LEU A 72 -8.65 -20.03 -1.64
C LEU A 72 -9.22 -18.67 -2.06
N GLY A 73 -10.16 -18.65 -3.01
CA GLY A 73 -10.85 -17.41 -3.41
C GLY A 73 -11.67 -16.80 -2.26
N LEU A 74 -12.32 -17.64 -1.44
CA LEU A 74 -13.02 -17.18 -0.23
C LEU A 74 -12.05 -16.65 0.82
N LEU A 75 -10.91 -17.32 1.02
CA LEU A 75 -9.85 -16.85 1.93
C LEU A 75 -9.26 -15.53 1.45
N GLU A 76 -8.94 -15.41 0.16
CA GLU A 76 -8.50 -14.17 -0.46
C GLU A 76 -9.50 -13.05 -0.19
N ALA A 77 -10.78 -13.26 -0.52
CA ALA A 77 -11.84 -12.28 -0.30
C ALA A 77 -11.97 -11.89 1.18
N PHE A 78 -11.88 -12.86 2.09
CA PHE A 78 -11.88 -12.61 3.53
C PHE A 78 -10.70 -11.71 3.94
N PHE A 79 -9.48 -12.01 3.49
CA PHE A 79 -8.30 -11.20 3.82
C PHE A 79 -8.33 -9.81 3.17
N VAL A 80 -8.91 -9.67 1.97
CA VAL A 80 -9.17 -8.36 1.35
C VAL A 80 -10.13 -7.53 2.19
N LEU A 81 -11.22 -8.13 2.68
CA LEU A 81 -12.17 -7.47 3.57
C LEU A 81 -11.54 -7.13 4.93
N LEU A 82 -10.80 -8.07 5.51
CA LEU A 82 -10.11 -7.88 6.79
C LEU A 82 -9.10 -6.73 6.70
N ARG A 83 -8.28 -6.69 5.64
CA ARG A 83 -7.40 -5.55 5.34
C ARG A 83 -8.19 -4.24 5.27
N ARG A 84 -9.31 -4.23 4.52
CA ARG A 84 -10.14 -3.04 4.35
C ARG A 84 -10.64 -2.52 5.71
N TRP A 85 -11.14 -3.41 6.57
CA TRP A 85 -11.61 -3.07 7.91
C TRP A 85 -10.48 -2.55 8.82
N LEU A 86 -9.33 -3.23 8.81
CA LEU A 86 -8.17 -2.87 9.62
C LEU A 86 -7.51 -1.55 9.22
N VAL A 87 -7.62 -1.15 7.95
CA VAL A 87 -6.94 0.05 7.44
C VAL A 87 -7.86 1.28 7.44
N LEU A 88 -9.14 1.14 7.07
CA LEU A 88 -10.06 2.28 6.97
C LEU A 88 -10.49 2.83 8.33
N THR A 89 -10.85 1.95 9.28
CA THR A 89 -11.41 2.38 10.57
C THR A 89 -10.43 3.10 11.50
N PRO A 90 -9.15 2.71 11.67
CA PRO A 90 -8.21 3.49 12.48
C PRO A 90 -7.70 4.74 11.78
N GLY A 91 -7.69 4.76 10.43
CA GLY A 91 -7.25 5.93 9.68
C GLY A 91 -8.00 7.20 10.11
N THR A 92 -9.32 7.10 10.28
CA THR A 92 -10.15 8.25 10.68
C THR A 92 -9.85 8.73 12.11
N HIS A 93 -9.51 7.82 13.03
CA HIS A 93 -9.17 8.16 14.41
C HIS A 93 -7.81 8.86 14.51
N VAL A 94 -6.83 8.44 13.71
CA VAL A 94 -5.52 9.13 13.62
C VAL A 94 -5.71 10.54 13.07
N GLU A 95 -6.50 10.69 12.01
CA GLU A 95 -6.81 12.01 11.44
C GLU A 95 -7.52 12.91 12.45
N ALA A 96 -8.53 12.41 13.14
CA ALA A 96 -9.21 13.18 14.20
C ALA A 96 -8.24 13.62 15.30
N SER A 97 -7.32 12.73 15.72
CA SER A 97 -6.31 13.06 16.74
C SER A 97 -5.32 14.12 16.27
N MET A 98 -4.85 14.04 15.02
CA MET A 98 -3.97 15.04 14.42
C MET A 98 -4.68 16.38 14.27
N ARG A 99 -5.95 16.38 13.85
CA ARG A 99 -6.77 17.59 13.72
C ARG A 99 -6.99 18.26 15.06
N ASN A 100 -7.35 17.50 16.10
CA ASN A 100 -7.55 18.03 17.45
C ASN A 100 -6.29 18.68 18.01
N ALA A 101 -5.13 18.03 17.89
CA ALA A 101 -3.86 18.59 18.35
C ALA A 101 -3.47 19.87 17.59
N LEU A 102 -3.79 19.94 16.29
CA LEU A 102 -3.57 21.15 15.50
C LEU A 102 -4.51 22.28 15.95
N TYR A 103 -5.79 21.99 16.18
CA TYR A 103 -6.77 22.98 16.65
C TYR A 103 -6.42 23.52 18.03
N GLU A 104 -6.06 22.66 18.98
CA GLU A 104 -5.62 23.04 20.33
C GLU A 104 -4.43 24.00 20.25
N LYS A 105 -3.43 23.66 19.43
CA LYS A 105 -2.26 24.54 19.26
C LYS A 105 -2.61 25.88 18.58
N LEU A 106 -3.56 25.88 17.64
CA LEU A 106 -4.00 27.10 16.97
C LEU A 106 -4.77 28.03 17.92
N GLN A 107 -5.49 27.49 18.92
CA GLN A 107 -6.22 28.29 19.91
C GLN A 107 -5.28 28.96 20.93
N ASP A 108 -4.15 28.34 21.25
CA ASP A 108 -3.14 28.89 22.17
C ASP A 108 -2.23 29.97 21.56
N LEU A 109 -2.31 30.20 20.24
CA LEU A 109 -1.41 31.13 19.57
C LEU A 109 -1.88 32.60 19.72
N PRO A 110 -0.94 33.56 19.81
CA PRO A 110 -1.28 34.97 19.92
C PRO A 110 -1.94 35.48 18.64
N VAL A 111 -2.80 36.50 18.77
CA VAL A 111 -3.53 37.13 17.65
C VAL A 111 -2.61 37.53 16.49
N ALA A 112 -1.40 38.01 16.79
CA ALA A 112 -0.39 38.38 15.79
C ALA A 112 0.09 37.23 14.88
N PHE A 113 -0.19 35.97 15.24
CA PHE A 113 0.01 34.82 14.35
C PHE A 113 -1.14 34.72 13.34
N HIS A 114 -2.39 34.91 13.79
CA HIS A 114 -3.59 34.84 12.96
C HIS A 114 -3.66 36.00 11.95
N ASP A 115 -3.09 37.16 12.25
CA ASP A 115 -2.98 38.27 11.30
C ASP A 115 -2.05 37.96 10.12
N ARG A 116 -1.10 37.02 10.30
CA ARG A 116 -0.12 36.62 9.27
C ARG A 116 -0.57 35.42 8.43
N TRP A 117 -1.53 34.63 8.93
CA TRP A 117 -1.95 33.38 8.31
C TRP A 117 -3.46 33.37 8.07
N PRO A 118 -3.91 33.44 6.81
CA PRO A 118 -5.33 33.39 6.48
C PRO A 118 -5.99 32.12 7.04
N SER A 119 -7.15 32.26 7.67
CA SER A 119 -7.93 31.16 8.24
C SER A 119 -8.25 30.05 7.21
N GLY A 120 -8.50 30.42 5.95
CA GLY A 120 -8.71 29.46 4.87
C GLY A 120 -7.48 28.61 4.55
N GLN A 121 -6.28 29.17 4.65
CA GLN A 121 -5.03 28.42 4.44
C GLN A 121 -4.77 27.45 5.60
N LEU A 122 -5.03 27.88 6.84
CA LEU A 122 -4.93 27.02 8.02
C LEU A 122 -5.93 25.86 7.95
N LEU A 123 -7.16 26.12 7.52
CA LEU A 123 -8.18 25.08 7.32
C LEU A 123 -7.78 24.09 6.21
N SER A 124 -7.27 24.60 5.08
CA SER A 124 -6.80 23.75 3.97
C SER A 124 -5.69 22.82 4.42
N ARG A 125 -4.71 23.32 5.20
CA ARG A 125 -3.64 22.47 5.77
C ARG A 125 -4.20 21.47 6.79
N ALA A 126 -5.13 21.88 7.64
CA ALA A 126 -5.75 21.02 8.65
C ALA A 126 -6.59 19.88 8.04
N VAL A 127 -7.17 20.09 6.86
CA VAL A 127 -8.02 19.09 6.20
C VAL A 127 -7.24 18.33 5.13
N SER A 128 -6.71 19.04 4.14
CA SER A 128 -6.05 18.44 2.98
C SER A 128 -4.74 17.75 3.36
N ASP A 129 -3.80 18.46 3.99
CA ASP A 129 -2.48 17.90 4.27
C ASP A 129 -2.55 16.75 5.28
N LEU A 130 -3.38 16.89 6.34
CA LEU A 130 -3.60 15.80 7.31
C LEU A 130 -4.29 14.58 6.67
N SER A 131 -5.23 14.79 5.75
CA SER A 131 -5.85 13.68 5.01
C SER A 131 -4.86 12.97 4.08
N LEU A 132 -3.93 13.72 3.47
CA LEU A 132 -2.85 13.19 2.63
C LEU A 132 -1.89 12.33 3.45
N ILE A 133 -1.48 12.82 4.62
CA ILE A 133 -0.64 12.07 5.56
C ILE A 133 -1.34 10.78 5.98
N ARG A 134 -2.63 10.84 6.35
CA ARG A 134 -3.42 9.65 6.68
C ARG A 134 -3.47 8.69 5.51
N ARG A 135 -3.78 9.17 4.30
CA ARG A 135 -3.91 8.32 3.10
C ARG A 135 -2.59 7.62 2.79
N TRP A 136 -1.47 8.33 2.90
CA TRP A 136 -0.15 7.75 2.70
C TRP A 136 0.17 6.70 3.76
N LEU A 137 -0.11 6.96 5.04
CA LEU A 137 0.17 6.03 6.13
C LEU A 137 -0.73 4.78 6.10
N SER A 138 -2.03 4.95 5.82
CA SER A 138 -3.01 3.87 5.84
C SER A 138 -3.04 3.09 4.53
N PHE A 139 -3.06 3.76 3.38
CA PHE A 139 -3.14 3.08 2.08
C PHE A 139 -1.78 2.97 1.41
N GLY A 140 -1.07 4.09 1.27
CA GLY A 140 0.20 4.14 0.54
C GLY A 140 1.22 3.13 1.09
N PHE A 141 1.49 3.20 2.39
CA PHE A 141 2.45 2.33 3.07
C PHE A 141 2.05 0.85 3.04
N VAL A 142 0.76 0.55 3.28
CA VAL A 142 0.25 -0.82 3.29
C VAL A 142 0.36 -1.45 1.90
N LEU A 143 -0.13 -0.76 0.87
CA LEU A 143 -0.05 -1.25 -0.51
C LEU A 143 1.39 -1.33 -0.99
N PHE A 144 2.22 -0.32 -0.69
CA PHE A 144 3.63 -0.32 -1.06
C PHE A 144 4.34 -1.56 -0.51
N THR A 145 4.19 -1.81 0.80
CA THR A 145 4.85 -2.96 1.46
C THR A 145 4.32 -4.28 0.92
N ALA A 146 2.99 -4.43 0.80
CA ALA A 146 2.38 -5.65 0.30
C ALA A 146 2.78 -5.93 -1.16
N ASN A 147 2.72 -4.92 -2.03
CA ASN A 147 3.10 -5.06 -3.45
C ASN A 147 4.58 -5.37 -3.61
N LEU A 148 5.46 -4.74 -2.82
CA LEU A 148 6.88 -5.03 -2.85
C LEU A 148 7.15 -6.51 -2.54
N ILE A 149 6.51 -7.04 -1.49
CA ILE A 149 6.62 -8.45 -1.13
C ILE A 149 6.02 -9.35 -2.21
N THR A 150 4.85 -8.99 -2.77
CA THR A 150 4.24 -9.75 -3.86
C THR A 150 5.11 -9.81 -5.10
N ILE A 151 5.79 -8.72 -5.47
CA ILE A 151 6.75 -8.70 -6.58
C ILE A 151 7.90 -9.65 -6.30
N ILE A 152 8.48 -9.61 -5.09
CA ILE A 152 9.58 -10.50 -4.70
C ILE A 152 9.15 -11.97 -4.76
N VAL A 153 8.01 -12.31 -4.14
CA VAL A 153 7.48 -13.68 -4.12
C VAL A 153 7.15 -14.16 -5.54
N GLY A 154 6.51 -13.31 -6.34
CA GLY A 154 6.18 -13.60 -7.73
C GLY A 154 7.42 -13.87 -8.59
N LEU A 155 8.48 -13.07 -8.43
CA LEU A 155 9.76 -13.31 -9.10
C LEU A 155 10.39 -14.63 -8.66
N VAL A 156 10.40 -14.94 -7.36
CA VAL A 156 10.94 -16.22 -6.85
C VAL A 156 10.19 -17.41 -7.45
N ILE A 157 8.85 -17.38 -7.49
CA ILE A 157 8.04 -18.42 -8.14
C ILE A 157 8.42 -18.56 -9.62
N LEU A 158 8.53 -17.43 -10.33
CA LEU A 158 8.88 -17.42 -11.75
C LEU A 158 10.25 -18.05 -12.04
N PHE A 159 11.28 -17.69 -11.26
CA PHE A 159 12.62 -18.27 -11.36
C PHE A 159 12.65 -19.76 -10.98
N THR A 160 11.77 -20.20 -10.09
CA THR A 160 11.65 -21.61 -9.68
C THR A 160 11.03 -22.46 -10.81
N PHE A 161 10.09 -21.90 -11.57
CA PHE A 161 9.48 -22.59 -12.71
C PHE A 161 10.44 -22.72 -13.90
N ASN A 162 11.08 -21.61 -14.28
CA ASN A 162 12.10 -21.64 -15.33
C ASN A 162 13.03 -20.44 -15.20
N PHE A 163 14.31 -20.71 -14.97
CA PHE A 163 15.33 -19.67 -14.78
C PHE A 163 15.44 -18.71 -15.98
N TRP A 164 15.43 -19.25 -17.20
CA TRP A 164 15.58 -18.45 -18.43
C TRP A 164 14.36 -17.58 -18.69
N LEU A 165 13.15 -18.13 -18.53
CA LEU A 165 11.91 -17.35 -18.64
C LEU A 165 11.87 -16.24 -17.60
N GLY A 166 12.29 -16.56 -16.36
CA GLY A 166 12.41 -15.59 -15.28
C GLY A 166 13.35 -14.43 -15.61
N LEU A 167 14.53 -14.76 -16.13
CA LEU A 167 15.53 -13.78 -16.53
C LEU A 167 15.04 -12.89 -17.68
N ILE A 168 14.43 -13.48 -18.71
CA ILE A 168 13.88 -12.74 -19.85
C ILE A 168 12.80 -11.76 -19.38
N PHE A 169 11.86 -12.21 -18.55
CA PHE A 169 10.81 -11.36 -18.00
C PHE A 169 11.39 -10.20 -17.17
N PHE A 170 12.38 -10.48 -16.32
CA PHE A 170 13.01 -9.47 -15.48
C PHE A 170 13.70 -8.39 -16.33
N VAL A 171 14.49 -8.80 -17.32
CA VAL A 171 15.18 -7.87 -18.23
C VAL A 171 14.17 -7.08 -19.06
N ALA A 172 13.12 -7.71 -19.59
CA ALA A 172 12.07 -7.05 -20.36
C ALA A 172 11.27 -6.01 -19.55
N THR A 173 11.21 -6.18 -18.22
CA THR A 173 10.52 -5.24 -17.34
C THR A 173 11.32 -3.95 -17.08
N ILE A 174 12.65 -3.98 -17.19
CA ILE A 174 13.52 -2.82 -16.90
C ILE A 174 13.20 -1.61 -17.80
N PRO A 175 13.10 -1.73 -19.14
CA PRO A 175 12.74 -0.61 -20.00
C PRO A 175 11.39 0.02 -19.65
N ILE A 176 10.42 -0.80 -19.25
CA ILE A 176 9.08 -0.34 -18.86
C ILE A 176 9.18 0.52 -17.59
N TRP A 177 9.94 0.07 -16.60
CA TRP A 177 10.21 0.84 -15.38
C TRP A 177 10.91 2.16 -15.66
N VAL A 178 11.95 2.14 -16.50
CA VAL A 178 12.71 3.35 -16.87
C VAL A 178 11.82 4.34 -17.62
N ALA A 179 11.05 3.87 -18.61
CA ALA A 179 10.12 4.71 -19.36
C ALA A 179 9.05 5.32 -18.45
N GLY A 180 8.50 4.54 -17.52
CA GLY A 180 7.55 5.02 -16.51
C GLY A 180 8.14 6.12 -15.62
N PHE A 181 9.35 5.92 -15.10
CA PHE A 181 10.05 6.92 -14.28
C PHE A 181 10.31 8.22 -15.05
N LEU A 182 10.76 8.12 -16.30
CA LEU A 182 11.01 9.29 -17.15
C LEU A 182 9.71 10.02 -17.50
N PHE A 183 8.63 9.28 -17.74
CA PHE A 183 7.31 9.84 -18.01
C PHE A 183 6.78 10.60 -16.80
N GLU A 184 6.85 10.02 -15.60
CA GLU A 184 6.42 10.67 -14.36
C GLU A 184 7.22 11.96 -14.10
N GLY A 185 8.54 11.93 -14.34
CA GLY A 185 9.39 13.11 -14.23
C GLY A 185 8.96 14.24 -15.18
N LYS A 186 8.73 13.92 -16.47
CA LYS A 186 8.26 14.89 -17.47
C LYS A 186 6.87 15.43 -17.14
N TYR A 187 5.94 14.55 -16.76
CA TYR A 187 4.58 14.93 -16.38
C TYR A 187 4.57 15.90 -15.20
N ASN A 188 5.38 15.65 -14.16
CA ASN A 188 5.48 16.52 -13.00
C ASN A 188 6.01 17.93 -13.32
N VAL A 189 6.86 18.07 -14.34
CA VAL A 189 7.34 19.39 -14.79
C VAL A 189 6.23 20.11 -15.55
N VAL A 190 5.55 19.43 -16.46
CA VAL A 190 4.46 20.03 -17.28
C VAL A 190 3.25 20.40 -16.43
N ALA A 191 2.87 19.57 -15.45
CA ALA A 191 1.73 19.82 -14.57
C ALA A 191 1.96 21.00 -13.58
N ARG A 192 3.19 21.51 -13.48
CA ARG A 192 3.53 22.70 -12.68
C ARG A 192 3.52 24.00 -13.49
N LEU A 193 3.41 23.92 -14.82
CA LEU A 193 3.23 25.06 -15.73
C LEU A 193 1.73 25.40 -15.85
#